data_AF-A0A660TQ44-F1
#
_entry.id   AF-A0A660TQ44-F1
#
_cell.length_a   1.000
_cell.length_b   1.000
_cell.length_c   1.000
_cell.angle_alpha   90.00
_cell.angle_beta   90.00
_cell.angle_gamma   90.00
#
_symmetry.space_group_name_H-M   'P 1'
#
loop_
_entity.id
_entity.type
_entity.pdbx_description
1 polymer ?
#
loop_
_entity_poly.entity_id
_entity_poly.type
_entity_poly.pdbx_seq_one_letter_code
_entity_poly.pdbx_strand_id
1 'polypeptide(L)'
;LALIIVNITFNLPFVVVIMRQAFIDIPIELEEAALVDGASFFNIFWKISLRLSAPSLVAALLIVIAFTWNEFLFALTIGSLRALVIPVQMAGAVDTRGIQFWFLAVRFLVAVTPPVVIALLAQRYIVRGLSFGAVKG
;
A
#
# COMPACT_ATOMS: atom_id res chain seq x y z
N LEU A 1 -7.19 6.52 -15.79
CA LEU A 1 -5.84 6.06 -16.17
C LEU A 1 -4.76 7.05 -15.76
N ALA A 2 -4.80 8.32 -16.17
CA ALA A 2 -3.80 9.32 -15.77
C ALA A 2 -3.56 9.40 -14.26
N LEU A 3 -4.63 9.50 -13.44
CA LEU A 3 -4.53 9.52 -11.98
C LEU A 3 -3.86 8.25 -11.40
N ILE A 4 -4.13 7.09 -11.99
CA ILE A 4 -3.53 5.81 -11.54
C ILE A 4 -2.03 5.82 -11.84
N ILE A 5 -1.64 6.22 -13.06
CA ILE A 5 -0.24 6.26 -13.48
C ILE A 5 0.55 7.23 -12.59
N VAL A 6 0.03 8.42 -12.32
CA VAL A 6 0.70 9.39 -11.44
C VAL A 6 0.85 8.84 -10.02
N ASN A 7 -0.20 8.25 -9.45
CA ASN A 7 -0.11 7.60 -8.14
C ASN A 7 0.94 6.48 -8.11
N ILE A 8 1.00 5.66 -9.16
CA ILE A 8 2.02 4.60 -9.27
C ILE A 8 3.41 5.23 -9.28
N THR A 9 3.66 6.21 -10.15
CA THR A 9 4.97 6.86 -10.27
C THR A 9 5.47 7.44 -8.95
N PHE A 10 4.60 8.09 -8.17
CA PHE A 10 4.98 8.68 -6.88
C PHE A 10 5.17 7.66 -5.76
N ASN A 11 4.41 6.55 -5.78
CA ASN A 11 4.49 5.53 -4.74
C ASN A 11 5.56 4.46 -5.01
N LEU A 12 5.95 4.25 -6.27
CA LEU A 12 6.88 3.20 -6.70
C LEU A 12 8.25 3.25 -5.99
N PRO A 13 8.88 4.42 -5.78
CA PRO A 13 10.15 4.48 -5.06
C PRO A 13 10.08 3.90 -3.65
N PHE A 14 8.99 4.15 -2.92
CA PHE A 14 8.79 3.60 -1.58
C PHE A 14 8.68 2.08 -1.60
N VAL A 15 7.90 1.54 -2.55
CA VAL A 15 7.75 0.09 -2.73
C VAL A 15 9.08 -0.55 -3.08
N VAL A 16 9.86 0.05 -3.99
CA VAL A 16 11.17 -0.47 -4.40
C VAL A 16 12.14 -0.50 -3.22
N VAL A 17 12.20 0.54 -2.41
CA VAL A 17 13.08 0.58 -1.22
C VAL A 17 12.69 -0.51 -0.23
N ILE A 18 11.40 -0.66 0.08
CA ILE A 18 10.92 -1.69 1.03
C ILE A 18 11.21 -3.09 0.50
N MET A 19 10.87 -3.36 -0.76
CA MET A 19 11.05 -4.68 -1.35
C MET A 19 12.54 -5.01 -1.54
N ARG A 20 13.38 -4.03 -1.88
CA ARG A 20 14.84 -4.23 -1.97
C ARG A 20 15.41 -4.71 -0.65
N GLN A 21 15.04 -4.07 0.47
CA GLN A 21 15.50 -4.52 1.79
C GLN A 21 14.97 -5.93 2.10
N ALA A 22 13.69 -6.19 1.80
CA ALA A 22 13.10 -7.51 2.00
C ALA A 22 13.80 -8.63 1.22
N PHE A 23 14.29 -8.36 0.01
CA PHE A 23 15.04 -9.34 -0.78
C PHE A 23 16.48 -9.51 -0.29
N ILE A 24 17.14 -8.46 0.19
CA ILE A 24 18.49 -8.54 0.77
C ILE A 24 18.50 -9.38 2.05
N ASP A 25 17.42 -9.36 2.82
CA ASP A 25 17.29 -10.15 4.05
C ASP A 25 17.09 -11.66 3.80
N ILE A 26 16.89 -12.09 2.55
CA ILE A 26 16.71 -13.49 2.19
C ILE A 26 18.10 -14.15 2.07
N PRO A 27 18.34 -15.27 2.78
CA PRO A 27 19.60 -16.01 2.68
C PRO A 27 19.84 -16.51 1.25
N ILE A 28 21.01 -16.20 0.69
CA ILE A 28 21.36 -16.55 -0.69
C ILE A 28 21.47 -18.06 -0.91
N GLU A 29 21.76 -18.81 0.16
CA GLU A 29 21.90 -20.26 0.14
C GLU A 29 20.61 -20.96 -0.28
N LEU A 30 19.44 -20.34 -0.05
CA LEU A 30 18.14 -20.86 -0.50
C LEU A 30 17.99 -20.79 -2.02
N GLU A 31 18.51 -19.74 -2.64
CA GLU A 31 18.49 -19.58 -4.10
C GLU A 31 19.53 -20.50 -4.75
N GLU A 32 20.72 -20.61 -4.16
CA GLU A 32 21.76 -21.53 -4.62
C GLU A 32 21.33 -22.99 -4.54
N ALA A 33 20.69 -23.41 -3.43
CA ALA A 33 20.16 -24.76 -3.30
C ALA A 33 19.12 -25.07 -4.40
N ALA A 34 18.21 -24.12 -4.67
CA ALA A 34 17.22 -24.29 -5.72
C ALA A 34 17.84 -24.34 -7.13
N LEU A 35 18.95 -23.63 -7.37
CA LEU A 35 19.71 -23.73 -8.62
C LEU A 35 20.37 -25.11 -8.78
N VAL A 36 20.93 -25.67 -7.70
CA VAL A 36 21.49 -27.03 -7.68
C VAL A 36 20.39 -28.07 -7.95
N ASP A 37 19.18 -27.85 -7.45
CA ASP A 37 17.98 -28.67 -7.74
C ASP A 37 17.44 -28.48 -9.17
N GLY A 38 18.08 -27.66 -10.01
CA GLY A 38 17.72 -27.44 -11.41
C GLY A 38 16.55 -26.48 -11.61
N ALA A 39 16.17 -25.68 -10.60
CA ALA A 39 15.14 -24.66 -10.76
C ALA A 39 15.64 -23.50 -11.65
N SER A 40 14.77 -22.98 -12.53
CA SER A 40 15.07 -21.76 -13.27
C SER A 40 14.97 -20.52 -12.40
N PHE A 41 15.71 -19.45 -12.72
CA PHE A 41 15.67 -18.17 -11.99
C PHE A 41 14.25 -17.61 -11.82
N PHE A 42 13.39 -17.73 -12.83
CA PHE A 42 12.00 -17.27 -12.74
C PHE A 42 11.21 -18.09 -11.70
N ASN A 43 11.44 -19.40 -11.66
CA ASN A 43 10.80 -20.28 -10.69
C ASN A 43 11.27 -19.99 -9.25
N ILE A 44 12.58 -19.70 -9.08
CA ILE A 44 13.17 -19.29 -7.80
C ILE A 44 12.52 -17.99 -7.32
N PHE A 45 12.48 -16.96 -8.17
CA PHE A 45 11.88 -15.67 -7.82
C PHE A 45 10.43 -15.82 -7.35
N TRP A 46 9.56 -16.50 -8.11
CA TRP A 46 8.13 -16.58 -7.77
C TRP A 46 7.83 -17.51 -6.59
N LYS A 47 8.54 -18.64 -6.48
CA LYS A 47 8.23 -19.66 -5.46
C LYS A 47 8.99 -19.47 -4.15
N ILE A 48 10.16 -18.83 -4.19
CA ILE A 48 11.05 -18.66 -3.03
C ILE A 48 11.10 -17.18 -2.68
N SER A 49 11.79 -16.35 -3.47
CA SER A 49 12.14 -14.98 -3.08
C SER A 49 10.89 -14.11 -2.85
N LEU A 50 9.90 -14.16 -3.75
CA LEU A 50 8.65 -13.41 -3.61
C LEU A 50 7.78 -13.92 -2.46
N ARG A 51 7.78 -15.24 -2.22
CA ARG A 51 6.96 -15.84 -1.16
C ARG A 51 7.52 -15.51 0.23
N LEU A 52 8.84 -15.52 0.38
CA LEU A 52 9.51 -15.13 1.62
C LEU A 52 9.38 -13.64 1.90
N SER A 53 9.39 -12.80 0.86
CA SER A 53 9.16 -11.35 0.97
C SER A 53 7.68 -10.95 1.06
N ALA A 54 6.73 -11.90 1.03
CA ALA A 54 5.30 -11.62 1.11
C ALA A 54 4.87 -10.72 2.30
N PRO A 55 5.43 -10.87 3.53
CA PRO A 55 5.11 -9.96 4.63
C PRO A 55 5.49 -8.50 4.32
N SER A 56 6.67 -8.29 3.73
CA SER A 56 7.14 -6.96 3.32
C SER A 56 6.34 -6.40 2.15
N LEU A 57 5.90 -7.26 1.23
CA LEU A 57 4.99 -6.86 0.14
C LEU A 57 3.63 -6.38 0.68
N VAL A 58 3.09 -7.07 1.70
CA VAL A 58 1.86 -6.63 2.39
C VAL A 58 2.09 -5.30 3.10
N ALA A 59 3.21 -5.12 3.78
CA ALA A 59 3.55 -3.84 4.42
C ALA A 59 3.64 -2.69 3.40
N ALA A 60 4.32 -2.91 2.27
CA ALA A 60 4.40 -1.95 1.17
C ALA A 60 3.00 -1.63 0.60
N LEU A 61 2.16 -2.65 0.39
CA LEU A 61 0.79 -2.47 -0.08
C LEU A 61 -0.04 -1.60 0.87
N LEU A 62 0.06 -1.81 2.17
CA LEU A 62 -0.65 -1.01 3.18
C LEU A 62 -0.23 0.47 3.13
N ILE A 63 1.07 0.73 2.99
CA ILE A 63 1.60 2.09 2.85
C ILE A 63 1.09 2.75 1.57
N VAL A 64 1.13 2.05 0.43
CA VAL A 64 0.62 2.59 -0.85
C VAL A 64 -0.88 2.88 -0.77
N ILE A 65 -1.67 1.99 -0.17
CA ILE A 65 -3.10 2.23 0.04
C ILE A 65 -3.30 3.49 0.90
N ALA A 66 -2.55 3.65 1.99
CA ALA A 66 -2.66 4.83 2.83
C ALA A 66 -2.35 6.13 2.08
N PHE A 67 -1.31 6.14 1.23
CA PHE A 67 -0.98 7.31 0.41
C PHE A 67 -2.01 7.58 -0.67
N THR A 68 -2.37 6.57 -1.47
CA THR A 68 -3.33 6.74 -2.58
C THR A 68 -4.74 7.04 -2.09
N TRP A 69 -5.15 6.53 -0.91
CA TRP A 69 -6.46 6.83 -0.32
C TRP A 69 -6.61 8.31 0.08
N ASN A 70 -5.53 8.91 0.58
CA ASN A 70 -5.49 10.32 0.99
C ASN A 70 -5.07 11.26 -0.15
N GLU A 71 -4.82 10.73 -1.35
CA GLU A 71 -4.33 11.51 -2.47
C GLU A 71 -5.41 12.52 -2.91
N PHE A 72 -5.07 13.81 -2.81
CA PHE A 72 -5.96 14.92 -3.09
C PHE A 72 -5.47 15.79 -4.26
N LEU A 73 -4.17 16.06 -4.33
CA LEU A 73 -3.60 17.06 -5.23
C LEU A 73 -3.68 16.63 -6.69
N PHE A 74 -3.27 15.40 -7.02
CA PHE A 74 -3.36 14.87 -8.37
C PHE A 74 -4.82 14.64 -8.76
N ALA A 75 -5.64 14.12 -7.85
CA ALA A 75 -7.06 13.94 -8.13
C ALA A 75 -7.81 15.27 -8.36
N LEU A 76 -7.43 16.35 -7.69
CA LEU A 76 -8.02 17.68 -7.93
C LEU A 76 -7.56 18.28 -9.27
N THR A 77 -6.29 18.11 -9.62
CA THR A 77 -5.66 18.79 -10.76
C THR A 77 -5.87 18.07 -12.10
N ILE A 78 -5.80 16.74 -12.11
CA ILE A 78 -5.87 15.92 -13.33
C ILE A 78 -7.01 14.88 -13.29
N GLY A 79 -7.76 14.81 -12.19
CA GLY A 79 -8.93 13.95 -12.07
C GLY A 79 -10.07 14.40 -12.97
N SER A 80 -10.95 13.47 -13.33
CA SER A 80 -12.17 13.77 -14.08
C SER A 80 -13.38 13.75 -13.15
N LEU A 81 -14.47 14.41 -13.55
CA LEU A 81 -15.75 14.36 -12.83
C LEU A 81 -16.32 12.93 -12.72
N ARG A 82 -15.86 11.99 -13.57
CA ARG A 82 -16.22 10.57 -13.50
C ARG A 82 -15.36 9.76 -12.53
N ALA A 83 -14.28 10.34 -12.00
CA ALA A 83 -13.31 9.71 -11.11
C ALA A 83 -13.05 10.60 -9.87
N LEU A 84 -14.12 11.08 -9.25
CA LEU A 84 -14.04 11.92 -8.06
C LEU A 84 -13.66 11.09 -6.83
N VAL A 85 -12.43 11.28 -6.35
CA VAL A 85 -11.97 10.69 -5.09
C VAL A 85 -12.58 11.40 -3.89
N ILE A 86 -12.65 10.67 -2.78
CA ILE A 86 -13.28 11.12 -1.54
C ILE A 86 -12.71 12.46 -1.03
N PRO A 87 -11.39 12.69 -0.97
CA PRO A 87 -10.82 13.99 -0.59
C PRO A 87 -11.32 15.16 -1.45
N VAL A 88 -11.42 14.98 -2.76
CA VAL A 88 -11.88 16.01 -3.70
C VAL A 88 -13.36 16.32 -3.52
N GLN A 89 -14.18 15.29 -3.29
CA GLN A 89 -15.61 15.47 -3.00
C GLN A 89 -15.86 16.23 -1.69
N MET A 90 -14.97 16.12 -0.72
CA MET A 90 -15.07 16.87 0.53
C MET A 90 -14.67 18.34 0.35
N ALA A 91 -13.61 18.63 -0.41
CA ALA A 91 -13.19 20.00 -0.70
C ALA A 91 -14.24 20.77 -1.53
N GLY A 92 -14.89 20.11 -2.49
CA GLY A 92 -15.95 20.69 -3.31
C GLY A 92 -17.32 20.82 -2.63
N ALA A 93 -17.45 20.46 -1.35
CA ALA A 93 -18.74 20.47 -0.63
C ALA A 93 -19.20 21.88 -0.17
N VAL A 94 -18.51 22.94 -0.60
CA VAL A 94 -18.94 24.32 -0.37
C VAL A 94 -20.09 24.61 -1.31
N ASP A 95 -21.30 24.48 -0.80
CA ASP A 95 -22.54 24.79 -1.51
C ASP A 95 -22.82 26.31 -1.43
N THR A 96 -23.69 26.79 -2.32
CA THR A 96 -24.27 28.16 -2.30
C THR A 96 -24.91 28.53 -0.96
N ARG A 97 -25.25 27.53 -0.15
CA ARG A 97 -25.82 27.65 1.20
C ARG A 97 -24.78 27.69 2.33
N GLY A 98 -23.49 27.76 1.99
CA GLY A 98 -22.39 27.64 2.95
C GLY A 98 -22.02 26.19 3.26
N ILE A 99 -21.16 26.02 4.27
CA ILE A 99 -20.61 24.71 4.63
C ILE A 99 -21.68 23.89 5.38
N GLN A 100 -22.13 22.79 4.77
CA GLN A 100 -23.07 21.86 5.39
C GLN A 100 -22.31 20.84 6.26
N PHE A 101 -21.97 21.25 7.50
CA PHE A 101 -21.15 20.46 8.42
C PHE A 101 -21.68 19.04 8.69
N TRP A 102 -23.00 18.85 8.70
CA TRP A 102 -23.62 17.53 8.89
C TRP A 102 -23.29 16.56 7.73
N PHE A 103 -23.38 17.01 6.48
CA PHE A 103 -23.02 16.18 5.33
C PHE A 103 -21.52 15.91 5.28
N LEU A 104 -20.69 16.90 5.63
CA LEU A 104 -19.25 16.71 5.71
C LEU A 104 -18.88 15.67 6.78
N ALA A 105 -19.48 15.74 7.97
CA ALA A 105 -19.22 14.78 9.05
C ALA A 105 -19.52 13.34 8.63
N VAL A 106 -20.66 13.09 7.95
CA VAL A 106 -21.01 11.77 7.42
C VAL A 106 -20.00 11.30 6.37
N ARG A 107 -19.59 12.18 5.45
CA ARG A 107 -18.57 11.85 4.44
C ARG A 107 -17.23 11.51 5.07
N PHE A 108 -16.81 12.22 6.13
CA PHE A 108 -15.61 11.91 6.89
C PHE A 108 -15.67 10.54 7.56
N LEU A 109 -16.78 10.21 8.21
CA LEU A 109 -16.96 8.89 8.83
C LEU A 109 -16.86 7.76 7.80
N VAL A 110 -17.51 7.93 6.65
CA VAL A 110 -17.43 6.97 5.53
C VAL A 110 -15.99 6.89 4.98
N ALA A 111 -15.30 8.02 4.84
CA ALA A 111 -13.93 8.10 4.32
C ALA A 111 -12.90 7.40 5.21
N VAL A 112 -13.06 7.49 6.53
CA VAL A 112 -12.16 6.90 7.53
C VAL A 112 -12.41 5.40 7.71
N THR A 113 -13.61 4.90 7.38
CA THR A 113 -13.98 3.50 7.60
C THR A 113 -13.03 2.51 6.89
N PRO A 114 -12.72 2.62 5.58
CA PRO A 114 -11.85 1.65 4.92
C PRO A 114 -10.41 1.63 5.47
N PRO A 115 -9.72 2.77 5.66
CA PRO A 115 -8.41 2.78 6.32
C PRO A 115 -8.41 2.13 7.71
N VAL A 116 -9.43 2.40 8.52
CA VAL A 116 -9.55 1.80 9.86
C VAL A 116 -9.72 0.28 9.79
N VAL A 117 -10.61 -0.20 8.92
CA VAL A 117 -10.81 -1.64 8.72
C VAL A 117 -9.53 -2.32 8.27
N ILE A 118 -8.81 -1.72 7.32
CA ILE A 118 -7.52 -2.22 6.83
C ILE A 118 -6.49 -2.25 7.96
N ALA A 119 -6.39 -1.20 8.77
CA ALA A 119 -5.47 -1.15 9.90
C ALA A 119 -5.78 -2.24 10.94
N LEU A 120 -7.05 -2.45 11.30
CA LEU A 120 -7.47 -3.50 12.24
C LEU A 120 -7.14 -4.90 11.71
N LEU A 121 -7.35 -5.15 10.41
CA LEU A 121 -6.99 -6.42 9.78
C LEU A 121 -5.47 -6.61 9.67
N ALA A 122 -4.71 -5.53 9.52
CA ALA A 122 -3.25 -5.55 9.43
C ALA A 122 -2.57 -5.77 10.79
N GLN A 123 -3.15 -5.28 11.90
CA GLN A 123 -2.58 -5.39 13.25
C GLN A 123 -2.14 -6.82 13.60
N ARG A 124 -2.94 -7.84 13.27
CA ARG A 124 -2.59 -9.25 13.55
C ARG A 124 -1.32 -9.74 12.83
N TYR A 125 -0.97 -9.13 11.69
CA TYR A 125 0.24 -9.47 10.93
C TYR A 125 1.46 -8.69 11.44
N ILE A 126 1.27 -7.43 11.85
CA ILE A 126 2.32 -6.60 12.43
C ILE A 126 2.79 -7.17 13.77
N VAL A 127 1.87 -7.59 14.65
CA VAL A 127 2.20 -8.19 15.95
C VAL A 127 3.02 -9.46 15.79
N ARG A 128 2.70 -10.31 14.79
CA ARG A 128 3.49 -11.51 14.48
C ARG A 128 4.88 -11.20 13.97
N GLY A 129 5.03 -10.17 13.12
CA GLY A 129 6.33 -9.73 12.59
C GLY A 129 7.29 -9.24 13.68
N LEU A 130 6.79 -8.49 14.67
CA LEU A 130 7.58 -8.02 15.80
C LEU A 130 8.09 -9.18 16.69
N SER A 131 7.26 -10.20 16.91
CA SER A 131 7.65 -11.37 17.72
C SER A 131 8.70 -12.28 17.05
N PHE A 132 8.77 -12.35 15.72
CA PHE A 132 9.84 -13.10 15.03
C PHE A 132 11.14 -12.29 14.88
N GLY A 133 11.06 -10.95 14.83
CA GLY A 133 12.23 -10.06 14.83
C GLY A 133 12.94 -9.98 16.18
N ALA A 134 12.20 -10.13 17.29
CA ALA A 134 12.75 -10.05 18.66
C ALA A 134 13.59 -11.27 19.09
N VAL A 135 13.57 -12.37 18.34
CA VAL A 135 14.34 -13.59 18.66
C VAL A 135 15.63 -13.70 17.81
N LYS A 136 15.91 -12.71 16.96
CA LYS A 136 17.18 -12.62 16.20
C LYS A 136 18.25 -11.77 16.93
N GLY A 137 18.06 -11.50 18.22
CA GLY A 137 19.06 -10.91 19.12
C GLY A 137 19.72 -11.96 19.98
#